data_AF-A0AAQ2XL00-F1
#
_entry.id   AF-A0AAQ2XL00-F1
#
_cell.length_a   1.000
_cell.length_b   1.000
_cell.length_c   1.000
_cell.angle_alpha   90.00
_cell.angle_beta   90.00
_cell.angle_gamma   90.00
#
_symmetry.space_group_name_H-M   'P 1'
#
loop_
_entity.id
_entity.type
_entity.pdbx_description
1 polymer ?
#
loop_
_entity_poly.entity_id
_entity_poly.type
_entity_poly.pdbx_seq_one_letter_code
_entity_poly.pdbx_strand_id
1 'polypeptide(L)'
;MSEYENPTITFYPHESESDVNHEEQKPALSTNERLMNYNGRLKESLNNGIRFTEVFDTLINTTDLNELFQSIKELASYQLDDDYLVYPIQYSRADFYLIFINRLLSLNDKETVILMSSEKDRALYHEFPGINACGRFKFKVDSADEQRAFYIDERTGLSLFYIDFSDKVLYFNSRDIVELLIANDAENDKEDLIRFEKYLVSIGECVEKAYGYEVDFNLLNARRNAVYPIVSEIEPEVALDRLFIMGSEAGCMLKSGMNGEAIMNLSDSVVLTLFDENLAGGNSPKWVITVKDDEDKISFFDLLVRYDFFKDWYLENLQSVEIRRARCFWKEDDGEA
;
A
#
# COMPACT_ATOMS: atom_id res chain seq x y z
N MET A 1 -51.48 8.96 41.60
CA MET A 1 -50.19 8.26 41.71
C MET A 1 -50.29 7.03 40.83
N SER A 2 -49.83 7.11 39.58
CA SER A 2 -49.76 5.93 38.69
C SER A 2 -48.29 5.56 38.50
N GLU A 3 -48.06 4.28 38.61
CA GLU A 3 -46.76 3.60 38.63
C GLU A 3 -45.98 3.79 37.34
N TYR A 4 -44.66 3.91 37.50
CA TYR A 4 -43.68 3.73 36.45
C TYR A 4 -43.62 2.22 36.12
N GLU A 5 -44.25 1.79 35.04
CA GLU A 5 -43.94 0.53 34.37
C GLU A 5 -43.59 0.85 32.91
N ASN A 6 -42.39 1.37 32.68
CA ASN A 6 -41.80 1.23 31.36
C ASN A 6 -41.17 -0.17 31.31
N PRO A 7 -41.63 -1.06 30.41
CA PRO A 7 -41.02 -2.38 30.26
C PRO A 7 -39.54 -2.22 29.88
N THR A 8 -38.70 -3.16 30.34
CA THR A 8 -37.28 -3.21 29.99
C THR A 8 -37.15 -3.30 28.47
N ILE A 9 -36.60 -2.26 27.86
CA ILE A 9 -36.30 -2.24 26.43
C ILE A 9 -35.00 -3.04 26.26
N THR A 10 -35.07 -4.16 25.53
CA THR A 10 -33.87 -4.87 25.09
C THR A 10 -33.37 -4.17 23.85
N PHE A 11 -32.14 -3.67 23.89
CA PHE A 11 -31.53 -2.96 22.77
C PHE A 11 -30.75 -3.97 21.92
N TYR A 12 -31.18 -4.18 20.67
CA TYR A 12 -30.47 -5.01 19.70
C TYR A 12 -29.82 -4.07 18.68
N PRO A 13 -28.47 -3.89 18.70
CA PRO A 13 -27.82 -2.93 17.80
C PRO A 13 -27.85 -3.36 16.32
N HIS A 14 -28.01 -4.66 16.06
CA HIS A 14 -28.09 -5.22 14.71
C HIS A 14 -29.08 -6.39 14.67
N GLU A 15 -30.25 -6.20 14.07
CA GLU A 15 -31.10 -7.32 13.63
C GLU A 15 -31.11 -7.35 12.10
N SER A 16 -30.50 -8.39 11.53
CA SER A 16 -31.07 -9.07 10.37
C SER A 16 -31.94 -10.20 10.91
N GLU A 17 -33.26 -10.09 10.73
CA GLU A 17 -34.24 -11.13 11.03
C GLU A 17 -34.03 -12.35 10.11
N SER A 18 -33.12 -13.26 10.45
CA SER A 18 -33.13 -14.65 9.97
C SER A 18 -31.99 -15.44 10.60
N ASP A 19 -32.31 -16.23 11.62
CA ASP A 19 -31.94 -17.64 11.73
C ASP A 19 -32.20 -18.13 13.16
N VAL A 20 -33.44 -18.53 13.43
CA VAL A 20 -33.77 -19.33 14.61
C VAL A 20 -33.58 -20.79 14.23
N ASN A 21 -32.36 -21.31 14.38
CA ASN A 21 -32.14 -22.75 14.48
C ASN A 21 -32.37 -23.19 15.93
N HIS A 22 -33.18 -24.24 16.10
CA HIS A 22 -33.52 -24.84 17.39
C HIS A 22 -32.28 -25.44 18.06
N GLU A 23 -31.63 -24.69 18.95
CA GLU A 23 -30.65 -25.24 19.89
C GLU A 23 -31.33 -25.86 21.11
N GLU A 24 -30.80 -27.01 21.50
CA GLU A 24 -31.20 -27.85 22.62
C GLU A 24 -31.37 -27.05 23.93
N GLN A 25 -32.46 -27.33 24.65
CA GLN A 25 -32.84 -26.64 25.88
C GLN A 25 -31.78 -26.81 26.98
N LYS A 26 -30.86 -25.84 27.07
CA LYS A 26 -30.09 -25.58 28.29
C LYS A 26 -31.08 -25.24 29.43
N PRO A 27 -30.84 -25.70 30.67
CA PRO A 27 -31.74 -25.46 31.79
C PRO A 27 -31.98 -23.95 31.97
N ALA A 28 -33.25 -23.58 32.20
CA ALA A 28 -33.64 -22.19 32.33
C ALA A 28 -32.96 -21.54 33.55
N LEU A 29 -32.02 -20.62 33.30
CA LEU A 29 -31.37 -19.81 34.33
C LEU A 29 -32.44 -19.05 35.13
N SER A 30 -32.32 -19.10 36.46
CA SER A 30 -33.12 -18.29 37.38
C SER A 30 -32.87 -16.79 37.14
N THR A 31 -33.82 -15.92 37.54
CA THR A 31 -33.69 -14.46 37.36
C THR A 31 -32.40 -13.90 37.99
N ASN A 32 -31.99 -14.42 39.14
CA ASN A 32 -30.75 -14.00 39.79
C ASN A 32 -29.51 -14.43 38.98
N GLU A 33 -29.51 -15.66 38.45
CA GLU A 33 -28.42 -16.12 37.58
C GLU A 33 -28.35 -15.33 36.27
N ARG A 34 -29.49 -14.91 35.70
CA ARG A 34 -29.53 -14.04 34.52
C ARG A 34 -28.93 -12.65 34.81
N LEU A 35 -29.28 -12.04 35.93
CA LEU A 35 -28.74 -10.73 36.34
C LEU A 35 -27.23 -10.81 36.64
N MET A 36 -26.79 -11.89 37.29
CA MET A 36 -25.37 -12.14 37.56
C MET A 36 -24.60 -12.39 36.26
N ASN A 37 -25.17 -13.15 35.32
CA ASN A 37 -24.57 -13.39 34.00
C ASN A 37 -24.47 -12.08 33.21
N TYR A 38 -25.54 -11.28 33.14
CA TYR A 38 -25.51 -9.97 32.49
C TYR A 38 -24.42 -9.05 33.05
N ASN A 39 -24.34 -8.90 34.38
CA ASN A 39 -23.29 -8.09 35.01
C ASN A 39 -21.88 -8.67 34.79
N GLY A 40 -21.76 -10.00 34.74
CA GLY A 40 -20.50 -10.68 34.39
C GLY A 40 -20.05 -10.35 32.97
N ARG A 41 -20.95 -10.47 31.99
CA ARG A 41 -20.70 -10.13 30.59
C ARG A 41 -20.30 -8.68 30.40
N LEU A 42 -21.03 -7.73 31.03
CA LEU A 42 -20.68 -6.32 30.97
C LEU A 42 -19.27 -6.04 31.52
N LYS A 43 -18.86 -6.73 32.58
CA LYS A 43 -17.48 -6.63 33.10
C LYS A 43 -16.46 -7.23 32.14
N GLU A 44 -16.78 -8.33 31.47
CA GLU A 44 -15.93 -8.91 30.43
C GLU A 44 -15.74 -7.92 29.26
N SER A 45 -16.82 -7.30 28.77
CA SER A 45 -16.77 -6.29 27.70
C SER A 45 -15.95 -5.07 28.10
N LEU A 46 -16.13 -4.55 29.32
CA LEU A 46 -15.33 -3.44 29.83
C LEU A 46 -13.84 -3.81 29.93
N ASN A 47 -13.53 -5.02 30.38
CA ASN A 47 -12.14 -5.51 30.42
C ASN A 47 -11.58 -5.70 29.00
N ASN A 48 -12.41 -6.06 28.01
CA ASN A 48 -12.00 -6.12 26.60
C ASN A 48 -11.56 -4.74 26.10
N GLY A 49 -12.30 -3.68 26.45
CA GLY A 49 -11.90 -2.31 26.12
C GLY A 49 -10.62 -1.87 26.82
N ILE A 50 -10.39 -2.27 28.07
CA ILE A 50 -9.12 -1.98 28.76
C ILE A 50 -7.94 -2.63 28.03
N ARG A 51 -8.06 -3.92 27.67
CA ARG A 51 -7.01 -4.63 26.91
C ARG A 51 -6.77 -3.97 25.55
N PHE A 52 -7.82 -3.60 24.83
CA PHE A 52 -7.70 -2.85 23.59
C PHE A 52 -6.86 -1.58 23.78
N THR A 53 -7.12 -0.81 24.85
CA THR A 53 -6.33 0.40 25.14
C THR A 53 -4.87 0.10 25.47
N GLU A 54 -4.57 -1.02 26.14
CA GLU A 54 -3.18 -1.42 26.43
C GLU A 54 -2.40 -1.75 25.15
N VAL A 55 -3.04 -2.45 24.20
CA VAL A 55 -2.43 -2.76 22.90
C VAL A 55 -2.28 -1.49 22.05
N PHE A 56 -3.29 -0.61 22.06
CA PHE A 56 -3.23 0.67 21.36
C PHE A 56 -2.15 1.59 21.93
N ASP A 57 -2.01 1.65 23.27
CA ASP A 57 -0.94 2.38 23.94
C ASP A 57 0.45 1.87 23.53
N THR A 58 0.58 0.55 23.34
CA THR A 58 1.80 -0.07 22.82
C THR A 58 2.07 0.39 21.38
N LEU A 59 1.08 0.34 20.49
CA LEU A 59 1.21 0.78 19.10
C LEU A 59 1.71 2.24 19.00
N ILE A 60 1.17 3.13 19.82
CA ILE A 60 1.48 4.57 19.73
C ILE A 60 2.78 4.96 20.47
N ASN A 61 3.15 4.27 21.55
CA ASN A 61 4.24 4.72 22.44
C ASN A 61 5.48 3.84 22.44
N THR A 62 5.41 2.58 21.99
CA THR A 62 6.58 1.70 22.08
C THR A 62 7.74 2.23 21.24
N THR A 63 8.94 1.90 21.70
CA THR A 63 10.21 2.12 21.00
C THR A 63 10.83 0.82 20.51
N ASP A 64 10.24 -0.33 20.88
CA ASP A 64 10.66 -1.64 20.42
C ASP A 64 9.91 -2.01 19.14
N LEU A 65 10.65 -2.35 18.09
CA LEU A 65 10.08 -2.67 16.78
C LEU A 65 9.25 -3.97 16.82
N ASN A 66 9.63 -4.95 17.65
CA ASN A 66 8.86 -6.19 17.73
C ASN A 66 7.53 -5.96 18.46
N GLU A 67 7.53 -5.20 19.55
CA GLU A 67 6.30 -4.77 20.22
C GLU A 67 5.39 -3.98 19.27
N LEU A 68 5.97 -3.06 18.47
CA LEU A 68 5.23 -2.32 17.45
C LEU A 68 4.55 -3.29 16.46
N PHE A 69 5.28 -4.28 15.95
CA PHE A 69 4.75 -5.25 15.01
C PHE A 69 3.71 -6.20 15.61
N GLN A 70 3.89 -6.64 16.86
CA GLN A 70 2.89 -7.48 17.52
C GLN A 70 1.61 -6.70 17.81
N SER A 71 1.73 -5.44 18.25
CA SER A 71 0.55 -4.61 18.56
C SER A 71 -0.34 -4.38 17.34
N ILE A 72 0.25 -4.16 16.15
CA ILE A 72 -0.55 -4.01 14.93
C ILE A 72 -1.24 -5.31 14.52
N LYS A 73 -0.58 -6.47 14.66
CA LYS A 73 -1.21 -7.77 14.35
C LYS A 73 -2.40 -8.05 15.27
N GLU A 74 -2.25 -7.74 16.55
CA GLU A 74 -3.32 -7.90 17.53
C GLU A 74 -4.49 -6.95 17.21
N LEU A 75 -4.22 -5.65 17.03
CA LEU A 75 -5.24 -4.64 16.71
C LEU A 75 -5.98 -4.91 15.39
N ALA A 76 -5.27 -5.39 14.36
CA ALA A 76 -5.88 -5.72 13.08
C ALA A 76 -6.96 -6.81 13.19
N SER A 77 -6.80 -7.75 14.13
CA SER A 77 -7.76 -8.83 14.39
C SER A 77 -8.69 -8.56 15.58
N TYR A 78 -8.56 -7.40 16.23
CA TYR A 78 -9.23 -7.12 17.49
C TYR A 78 -10.71 -6.80 17.29
N GLN A 79 -11.58 -7.52 17.99
CA GLN A 79 -13.01 -7.24 18.04
C GLN A 79 -13.32 -6.51 19.36
N LEU A 80 -13.51 -5.20 19.28
CA LEU A 80 -13.76 -4.35 20.45
C LEU A 80 -15.21 -4.44 20.92
N ASP A 81 -16.15 -4.34 19.99
CA ASP A 81 -17.58 -4.41 20.26
C ASP A 81 -18.05 -5.85 20.46
N ASP A 82 -19.05 -6.01 21.32
CA ASP A 82 -19.80 -7.24 21.48
C ASP A 82 -21.30 -6.98 21.67
N ASP A 83 -22.07 -8.06 21.85
CA ASP A 83 -23.53 -7.99 22.03
C ASP A 83 -23.98 -7.20 23.28
N TYR A 84 -23.07 -6.92 24.22
CA TYR A 84 -23.36 -6.28 25.51
C TYR A 84 -22.85 -4.83 25.58
N LEU A 85 -21.81 -4.48 24.84
CA LEU A 85 -21.23 -3.14 24.82
C LEU A 85 -20.72 -2.76 23.42
N VAL A 86 -21.18 -1.61 22.95
CA VAL A 86 -20.74 -1.00 21.68
C VAL A 86 -20.05 0.34 21.98
N TYR A 87 -18.84 0.51 21.47
CA TYR A 87 -18.06 1.74 21.62
C TYR A 87 -18.35 2.70 20.46
N PRO A 88 -18.87 3.92 20.71
CA PRO A 88 -19.44 4.77 19.66
C PRO A 88 -18.41 5.45 18.74
N ILE A 89 -17.13 5.45 19.10
CA ILE A 89 -16.03 6.02 18.31
C ILE A 89 -14.87 5.04 18.36
N GLN A 90 -14.41 4.59 17.18
CA GLN A 90 -13.33 3.63 17.04
C GLN A 90 -12.53 3.95 15.79
N TYR A 91 -11.22 3.76 15.88
CA TYR A 91 -10.37 3.69 14.70
C TYR A 91 -10.61 2.36 13.99
N SER A 92 -10.59 2.41 12.67
CA SER A 92 -10.68 1.24 11.81
C SER A 92 -9.33 0.52 11.71
N ARG A 93 -9.34 -0.69 11.17
CA ARG A 93 -8.12 -1.44 10.85
C ARG A 93 -7.18 -0.67 9.92
N ALA A 94 -7.75 0.03 8.94
CA ALA A 94 -6.98 0.89 8.04
C ALA A 94 -6.23 2.00 8.81
N ASP A 95 -6.85 2.57 9.84
CA ASP A 95 -6.25 3.59 10.69
C ASP A 95 -5.09 3.01 11.51
N PHE A 96 -5.24 1.80 12.05
CA PHE A 96 -4.14 1.13 12.75
C PHE A 96 -2.94 0.87 11.84
N TYR A 97 -3.16 0.48 10.58
CA TYR A 97 -2.08 0.31 9.60
C TYR A 97 -1.37 1.64 9.28
N LEU A 98 -2.12 2.75 9.22
CA LEU A 98 -1.52 4.08 9.05
C LEU A 98 -0.65 4.46 10.25
N ILE A 99 -1.17 4.29 11.48
CA ILE A 99 -0.40 4.54 12.70
C ILE A 99 0.88 3.70 12.71
N PHE A 100 0.78 2.41 12.37
CA PHE A 100 1.93 1.51 12.31
C PHE A 100 3.02 2.01 11.35
N ILE A 101 2.67 2.35 10.11
CA ILE A 101 3.65 2.87 9.13
C ILE A 101 4.26 4.19 9.62
N ASN A 102 3.45 5.10 10.16
CA ASN A 102 3.95 6.37 10.67
C ASN A 102 4.93 6.15 11.83
N ARG A 103 4.58 5.28 12.78
CA ARG A 103 5.44 4.92 13.92
C ARG A 103 6.73 4.23 13.48
N LEU A 104 6.64 3.30 12.53
CA LEU A 104 7.81 2.60 11.99
C LEU A 104 8.81 3.58 11.36
N LEU A 105 8.33 4.54 10.56
CA LEU A 105 9.16 5.56 9.95
C LEU A 105 9.76 6.51 10.99
N SER A 106 8.95 6.94 11.97
CA SER A 106 9.41 7.80 13.07
C SER A 106 10.53 7.14 13.89
N LEU A 107 10.41 5.86 14.23
CA LEU A 107 11.46 5.08 14.93
C LEU A 107 12.73 4.85 14.10
N ASN A 108 12.69 5.11 12.79
CA ASN A 108 13.84 5.00 11.88
C ASN A 108 14.34 6.37 11.38
N ASP A 109 13.90 7.48 11.97
CA ASP A 109 14.24 8.85 11.56
C ASP A 109 13.93 9.16 10.08
N LYS A 110 12.87 8.54 9.54
CA LYS A 110 12.43 8.64 8.14
C LYS A 110 11.01 9.20 7.98
N GLU A 111 10.47 9.83 9.02
CA GLU A 111 9.14 10.43 8.99
C GLU A 111 9.11 11.67 8.08
N THR A 112 8.32 11.61 7.02
CA THR A 112 8.16 12.70 6.04
C THR A 112 6.70 13.09 5.80
N VAL A 113 5.74 12.22 6.13
CA VAL A 113 4.30 12.47 6.03
C VAL A 113 3.75 13.04 7.33
N ILE A 114 2.61 13.72 7.24
CA ILE A 114 1.84 14.16 8.40
C ILE A 114 0.65 13.23 8.57
N LEU A 115 0.55 12.54 9.71
CA LEU A 115 -0.63 11.77 10.08
C LEU A 115 -1.71 12.73 10.58
N MET A 116 -2.82 12.81 9.86
CA MET A 116 -3.93 13.71 10.12
C MET A 116 -5.20 12.93 10.51
N SER A 117 -6.09 13.59 11.24
CA SER A 117 -7.39 13.04 11.64
C SER A 117 -8.52 13.88 11.04
N SER A 118 -9.53 13.22 10.47
CA SER A 118 -10.77 13.85 10.03
C SER A 118 -11.85 13.68 11.10
N GLU A 119 -12.30 14.76 11.74
CA GLU A 119 -13.43 14.68 12.68
C GLU A 119 -14.74 14.29 11.98
N LYS A 120 -14.91 14.71 10.72
CA LYS A 120 -16.10 14.43 9.92
C LYS A 120 -16.21 12.95 9.58
N ASP A 121 -15.10 12.37 9.14
CA ASP A 121 -15.06 10.98 8.65
C ASP A 121 -14.64 10.00 9.75
N ARG A 122 -14.19 10.52 10.91
CA ARG A 122 -13.66 9.76 12.06
C ARG A 122 -12.58 8.77 11.66
N ALA A 123 -11.71 9.19 10.74
CA ALA A 123 -10.68 8.36 10.14
C ALA A 123 -9.36 9.12 10.05
N LEU A 124 -8.27 8.37 9.94
CA LEU A 124 -6.93 8.89 9.74
C LEU A 124 -6.55 8.87 8.26
N TYR A 125 -5.64 9.76 7.89
CA TYR A 125 -5.02 9.79 6.57
C TYR A 125 -3.63 10.39 6.68
N HIS A 126 -2.73 9.99 5.78
CA HIS A 126 -1.46 10.68 5.58
C HIS A 126 -1.67 11.83 4.60
N GLU A 127 -1.08 12.98 4.91
CA GLU A 127 -0.93 14.09 3.98
C GLU A 127 0.54 14.22 3.61
N PHE A 128 0.82 14.29 2.31
CA PHE A 128 2.16 14.57 1.80
C PHE A 128 2.20 15.96 1.14
N PRO A 129 2.93 16.93 1.70
CA PRO A 129 3.04 18.26 1.12
C PRO A 129 3.62 18.22 -0.30
N GLY A 130 2.97 18.91 -1.25
CA GLY A 130 3.50 19.09 -2.61
C GLY A 130 3.07 18.03 -3.64
N ILE A 131 2.42 16.95 -3.22
CA ILE A 131 1.77 16.00 -4.14
C ILE A 131 0.28 16.32 -4.23
N ASN A 132 -0.13 16.80 -5.42
CA ASN A 132 -1.48 17.12 -5.91
C ASN A 132 -2.47 17.61 -4.83
N ALA A 133 -2.73 18.92 -4.79
CA ALA A 133 -3.82 19.65 -4.10
C ALA A 133 -4.43 19.05 -2.80
N CYS A 134 -3.63 18.38 -1.96
CA CYS A 134 -3.94 17.60 -0.75
C CYS A 134 -3.96 16.08 -0.98
N GLY A 135 -2.86 15.46 -1.46
CA GLY A 135 -2.69 14.02 -1.57
C GLY A 135 -2.92 13.31 -0.23
N ARG A 136 -4.18 12.95 0.02
CA ARG A 136 -4.62 12.21 1.20
C ARG A 136 -4.50 10.74 0.89
N PHE A 137 -3.68 10.06 1.66
CA PHE A 137 -3.45 8.64 1.48
C PHE A 137 -3.94 7.87 2.69
N LYS A 138 -4.54 6.72 2.44
CA LYS A 138 -5.03 5.83 3.50
C LYS A 138 -4.91 4.38 3.11
N PHE A 139 -5.02 3.49 4.08
CA PHE A 139 -5.19 2.08 3.77
C PHE A 139 -6.63 1.74 3.40
N LYS A 140 -6.78 0.81 2.47
CA LYS A 140 -8.01 0.09 2.19
C LYS A 140 -7.73 -1.39 2.46
N VAL A 141 -8.37 -1.93 3.49
CA VAL A 141 -8.24 -3.34 3.87
C VAL A 141 -8.91 -4.22 2.81
N ASP A 142 -8.28 -5.35 2.49
CA ASP A 142 -8.85 -6.37 1.62
C ASP A 142 -10.06 -7.02 2.31
N SER A 143 -11.18 -7.12 1.59
CA SER A 143 -12.39 -7.76 2.11
C SER A 143 -12.22 -9.26 2.37
N ALA A 144 -11.28 -9.92 1.69
CA ALA A 144 -11.05 -11.36 1.82
C ALA A 144 -10.11 -11.72 2.99
N ASP A 145 -9.22 -10.80 3.37
CA ASP A 145 -8.26 -11.01 4.46
C ASP A 145 -7.91 -9.68 5.12
N GLU A 146 -8.23 -9.59 6.41
CA GLU A 146 -8.05 -8.38 7.19
C GLU A 146 -6.56 -8.00 7.38
N GLN A 147 -5.64 -8.96 7.20
CA GLN A 147 -4.19 -8.77 7.27
C GLN A 147 -3.59 -8.26 5.95
N ARG A 148 -4.43 -8.05 4.93
CA ARG A 148 -4.04 -7.53 3.62
C ARG A 148 -4.61 -6.14 3.42
N ALA A 149 -3.80 -5.23 2.90
CA ALA A 149 -4.27 -3.88 2.64
C ALA A 149 -3.56 -3.24 1.45
N PHE A 150 -4.25 -2.28 0.84
CA PHE A 150 -3.73 -1.43 -0.22
C PHE A 150 -3.58 -0.02 0.31
N TYR A 151 -2.41 0.59 0.12
CA TYR A 151 -2.20 2.01 0.41
C TYR A 151 -2.62 2.83 -0.80
N ILE A 152 -3.68 3.62 -0.65
CA ILE A 152 -4.39 4.26 -1.76
C ILE A 152 -4.37 5.79 -1.66
N ASP A 153 -4.41 6.46 -2.80
CA ASP A 153 -4.86 7.86 -2.88
C ASP A 153 -6.38 7.91 -2.68
N GLU A 154 -6.84 8.67 -1.70
CA GLU A 154 -8.25 8.72 -1.30
C GLU A 154 -9.16 9.27 -2.41
N ARG A 155 -8.66 10.20 -3.23
CA ARG A 155 -9.45 10.88 -4.26
C ARG A 155 -9.66 10.00 -5.50
N THR A 156 -8.61 9.36 -5.97
CA THR A 156 -8.63 8.57 -7.22
C THR A 156 -8.88 7.08 -6.98
N GLY A 157 -8.59 6.59 -5.76
CA GLY A 157 -8.62 5.16 -5.44
C GLY A 157 -7.45 4.37 -6.02
N LEU A 158 -6.46 5.03 -6.62
CA LEU A 158 -5.25 4.41 -7.13
C LEU A 158 -4.43 3.83 -5.97
N SER A 159 -4.01 2.58 -6.11
CA SER A 159 -3.30 1.81 -5.08
C SER A 159 -1.82 1.85 -5.35
N LEU A 160 -1.05 2.53 -4.50
CA LEU A 160 0.40 2.71 -4.66
C LEU A 160 1.20 1.47 -4.29
N PHE A 161 0.78 0.78 -3.23
CA PHE A 161 1.36 -0.50 -2.84
C PHE A 161 0.35 -1.38 -2.13
N TYR A 162 0.66 -2.67 -2.12
CA TYR A 162 -0.02 -3.72 -1.39
C TYR A 162 0.90 -4.20 -0.28
N ILE A 163 0.32 -4.52 0.87
CA ILE A 163 1.04 -5.10 2.01
C ILE A 163 0.25 -6.28 2.58
N ASP A 164 0.96 -7.36 2.91
CA ASP A 164 0.45 -8.51 3.66
C ASP A 164 1.24 -8.62 4.98
N PHE A 165 0.53 -8.48 6.10
CA PHE A 165 1.12 -8.56 7.44
C PHE A 165 1.38 -10.00 7.92
N SER A 166 0.73 -10.98 7.30
CA SER A 166 0.91 -12.40 7.59
C SER A 166 2.08 -12.98 6.81
N ASP A 167 2.06 -12.81 5.49
CA ASP A 167 3.07 -13.35 4.56
C ASP A 167 4.33 -12.48 4.52
N LYS A 168 4.28 -11.28 5.11
CA LYS A 168 5.37 -10.30 5.14
C LYS A 168 5.86 -9.93 3.75
N VAL A 169 4.92 -9.57 2.88
CA VAL A 169 5.23 -9.09 1.53
C VAL A 169 4.77 -7.65 1.36
N LEU A 170 5.51 -6.87 0.58
CA LEU A 170 5.12 -5.53 0.14
C LEU A 170 5.47 -5.37 -1.33
N TYR A 171 4.46 -5.08 -2.15
CA TYR A 171 4.64 -4.91 -3.60
C TYR A 171 4.18 -3.51 -4.01
N PHE A 172 5.00 -2.78 -4.77
CA PHE A 172 4.61 -1.50 -5.34
C PHE A 172 3.88 -1.68 -6.69
N ASN A 173 2.88 -0.85 -6.95
CA ASN A 173 2.05 -0.92 -8.15
C ASN A 173 2.52 0.11 -9.18
N SER A 174 3.24 -0.35 -10.19
CA SER A 174 3.79 0.53 -11.22
C SER A 174 2.76 1.36 -11.95
N ARG A 175 1.66 0.74 -12.37
CA ARG A 175 0.61 1.40 -13.14
C ARG A 175 0.02 2.58 -12.38
N ASP A 176 -0.43 2.34 -11.17
CA ASP A 176 -1.16 3.33 -10.37
C ASP A 176 -0.23 4.44 -9.87
N ILE A 177 1.04 4.13 -9.58
CA ILE A 177 2.07 5.13 -9.27
C ILE A 177 2.30 6.05 -10.47
N VAL A 178 2.50 5.50 -11.67
CA VAL A 178 2.69 6.30 -12.89
C VAL A 178 1.45 7.14 -13.19
N GLU A 179 0.26 6.54 -13.12
CA GLU A 179 -1.00 7.25 -13.37
C GLU A 179 -1.18 8.43 -12.39
N LEU A 180 -0.93 8.22 -11.10
CA LEU A 180 -1.11 9.27 -10.10
C LEU A 180 -0.05 10.37 -10.19
N LEU A 181 1.22 9.98 -10.34
CA LEU A 181 2.36 10.86 -10.10
C LEU A 181 2.99 11.42 -11.38
N ILE A 182 2.87 10.71 -12.50
CA ILE A 182 3.55 11.06 -13.77
C ILE A 182 2.54 11.51 -14.83
N ALA A 183 1.44 10.79 -15.01
CA ALA A 183 0.43 11.15 -16.02
C ALA A 183 -0.40 12.38 -15.60
N ASN A 184 -0.67 12.50 -14.29
CA ASN A 184 -1.45 13.60 -13.71
C ASN A 184 -0.55 14.60 -12.95
N ASP A 185 0.65 14.86 -13.45
CA ASP A 185 1.71 15.63 -12.77
C ASP A 185 1.65 17.15 -12.95
N ALA A 186 0.64 17.68 -13.66
CA ALA A 186 0.55 19.09 -14.03
C ALA A 186 0.59 20.07 -12.83
N GLU A 187 0.34 19.61 -11.61
CA GLU A 187 0.41 20.40 -10.38
C GLU A 187 1.58 20.02 -9.44
N ASN A 188 2.38 19.00 -9.78
CA ASN A 188 3.45 18.49 -8.93
C ASN A 188 4.81 19.07 -9.33
N ASP A 189 5.60 19.53 -8.35
CA ASP A 189 7.00 19.85 -8.59
C ASP A 189 7.86 18.58 -8.68
N LYS A 190 8.91 18.61 -9.52
CA LYS A 190 9.81 17.46 -9.67
C LYS A 190 10.48 17.08 -8.35
N GLU A 191 10.84 18.04 -7.50
CA GLU A 191 11.41 17.75 -6.19
C GLU A 191 10.40 17.06 -5.28
N ASP A 192 9.13 17.46 -5.34
CA ASP A 192 8.05 16.83 -4.58
C ASP A 192 7.84 15.37 -4.99
N LEU A 193 7.85 15.09 -6.30
CA LEU A 193 7.77 13.73 -6.83
C LEU A 193 8.92 12.85 -6.31
N ILE A 194 10.16 13.36 -6.35
CA ILE A 194 11.32 12.63 -5.83
C ILE A 194 11.26 12.46 -4.30
N ARG A 195 10.76 13.44 -3.56
CA ARG A 195 10.57 13.30 -2.11
C ARG A 195 9.51 12.26 -1.77
N PHE A 196 8.43 12.21 -2.55
CA PHE A 196 7.36 11.23 -2.36
C PHE A 196 7.82 9.81 -2.74
N GLU A 197 8.56 9.66 -3.82
CA GLU A 197 9.25 8.40 -4.16
C GLU A 197 10.10 7.91 -2.98
N LYS A 198 10.96 8.79 -2.43
CA LYS A 198 11.83 8.43 -1.29
C LYS A 198 11.04 8.03 -0.05
N TYR A 199 9.88 8.63 0.17
CA TYR A 199 8.97 8.23 1.23
C TYR A 199 8.44 6.81 1.00
N LEU A 200 7.95 6.51 -0.21
CA LEU A 200 7.50 5.16 -0.58
C LEU A 200 8.62 4.13 -0.41
N VAL A 201 9.81 4.40 -0.95
CA VAL A 201 10.98 3.53 -0.79
C VAL A 201 11.34 3.35 0.69
N SER A 202 11.26 4.41 1.49
CA SER A 202 11.54 4.34 2.93
C SER A 202 10.60 3.40 3.67
N ILE A 203 9.33 3.32 3.30
CA ILE A 203 8.38 2.35 3.86
C ILE A 203 8.89 0.93 3.61
N GLY A 204 9.18 0.61 2.35
CA GLY A 204 9.68 -0.70 1.94
C GLY A 204 10.98 -1.10 2.66
N GLU A 205 11.96 -0.20 2.68
CA GLU A 205 13.24 -0.45 3.36
C GLU A 205 13.08 -0.67 4.86
N CYS A 206 12.17 0.08 5.51
CA CYS A 206 11.93 -0.08 6.94
C CYS A 206 11.30 -1.44 7.27
N VAL A 207 10.30 -1.90 6.51
CA VAL A 207 9.69 -3.22 6.76
C VAL A 207 10.62 -4.38 6.39
N GLU A 208 11.41 -4.24 5.31
CA GLU A 208 12.43 -5.21 4.92
C GLU A 208 13.47 -5.37 6.04
N LYS A 209 14.02 -4.24 6.52
CA LYS A 209 15.09 -4.23 7.53
C LYS A 209 14.60 -4.62 8.93
N ALA A 210 13.45 -4.12 9.36
CA ALA A 210 12.95 -4.34 10.73
C ALA A 210 12.33 -5.73 10.89
N TYR A 211 11.62 -6.23 9.87
CA TYR A 211 10.75 -7.40 10.02
C TYR A 211 11.02 -8.52 9.02
N GLY A 212 11.96 -8.32 8.08
CA GLY A 212 12.32 -9.31 7.07
C GLY A 212 11.26 -9.47 5.99
N TYR A 213 10.57 -8.39 5.62
CA TYR A 213 9.61 -8.42 4.51
C TYR A 213 10.30 -8.69 3.18
N GLU A 214 9.65 -9.45 2.30
CA GLU A 214 9.99 -9.48 0.89
C GLU A 214 9.36 -8.25 0.21
N VAL A 215 10.21 -7.38 -0.34
CA VAL A 215 9.77 -6.10 -0.93
C VAL A 215 10.10 -6.05 -2.41
N ASP A 216 9.07 -5.95 -3.25
CA ASP A 216 9.22 -5.60 -4.67
C ASP A 216 9.04 -4.09 -4.84
N PHE A 217 10.17 -3.36 -4.83
CA PHE A 217 10.23 -1.92 -5.10
C PHE A 217 9.80 -1.54 -6.52
N ASN A 218 9.69 -2.52 -7.43
CA ASN A 218 9.25 -2.33 -8.80
C ASN A 218 9.98 -1.15 -9.48
N LEU A 219 9.29 -0.23 -10.18
CA LEU A 219 9.94 0.93 -10.84
C LEU A 219 10.70 1.89 -9.91
N LEU A 220 10.52 1.80 -8.58
CA LEU A 220 11.21 2.62 -7.59
C LEU A 220 12.57 2.00 -7.18
N ASN A 221 12.93 0.83 -7.71
CA ASN A 221 14.10 0.08 -7.30
C ASN A 221 15.41 0.65 -7.87
N ALA A 222 16.09 1.53 -7.15
CA ALA A 222 17.40 2.06 -7.57
C ALA A 222 18.60 1.11 -7.35
N ARG A 223 18.41 -0.13 -6.88
CA ARG A 223 19.52 -1.04 -6.55
C ARG A 223 20.35 -1.37 -7.81
N ARG A 224 21.66 -1.56 -7.66
CA ARG A 224 22.64 -1.85 -8.74
C ARG A 224 22.20 -2.84 -9.83
N ASN A 225 21.50 -3.90 -9.43
CA ASN A 225 21.07 -4.98 -10.32
C ASN A 225 19.55 -4.96 -10.53
N ALA A 226 18.91 -3.79 -10.41
CA ALA A 226 17.50 -3.63 -10.66
C ALA A 226 17.21 -3.93 -12.14
N VAL A 227 16.21 -4.77 -12.34
CA VAL A 227 15.68 -5.15 -13.64
C VAL A 227 14.20 -4.81 -13.60
N TYR A 228 13.71 -4.12 -14.63
CA TYR A 228 12.32 -3.72 -14.76
C TYR A 228 11.68 -4.46 -15.92
N PRO A 229 10.98 -5.58 -15.67
CA PRO A 229 10.32 -6.34 -16.73
C PRO A 229 9.18 -5.54 -17.35
N ILE A 230 9.09 -5.50 -18.67
CA ILE A 230 8.00 -4.80 -19.38
C ILE A 230 6.89 -5.77 -19.80
N VAL A 231 5.69 -5.26 -20.04
CA VAL A 231 4.53 -6.08 -20.46
C VAL A 231 4.80 -6.86 -21.75
N SER A 232 5.48 -6.27 -22.74
CA SER A 232 5.74 -6.94 -24.02
C SER A 232 6.55 -8.23 -23.88
N GLU A 233 6.07 -9.30 -24.52
CA GLU A 233 6.79 -10.56 -24.65
C GLU A 233 7.71 -10.59 -25.89
N ILE A 234 7.53 -9.65 -26.81
CA ILE A 234 8.36 -9.52 -28.03
C ILE A 234 9.12 -8.19 -28.01
N GLU A 235 10.04 -8.02 -28.96
CA GLU A 235 10.74 -6.75 -29.14
C GLU A 235 9.74 -5.61 -29.36
N PRO A 236 9.78 -4.55 -28.53
CA PRO A 236 8.86 -3.43 -28.65
C PRO A 236 9.34 -2.46 -29.74
N GLU A 237 9.40 -2.92 -30.99
CA GLU A 237 9.98 -2.19 -32.15
C GLU A 237 9.46 -0.75 -32.26
N VAL A 238 8.13 -0.56 -32.20
CA VAL A 238 7.50 0.75 -32.30
C VAL A 238 7.94 1.69 -31.17
N ALA A 239 8.07 1.16 -29.96
CA ALA A 239 8.52 1.95 -28.82
C ALA A 239 10.02 2.29 -28.96
N LEU A 240 10.86 1.36 -29.43
CA LEU A 240 12.29 1.61 -29.67
C LEU A 240 12.51 2.67 -30.75
N ASP A 241 11.77 2.62 -31.85
CA ASP A 241 11.82 3.63 -32.91
C ASP A 241 11.42 5.02 -32.39
N ARG A 242 10.36 5.11 -31.58
CA ARG A 242 9.98 6.37 -30.94
C ARG A 242 11.04 6.86 -29.96
N LEU A 243 11.63 5.97 -29.17
CA LEU A 243 12.71 6.31 -28.25
C LEU A 243 13.92 6.87 -28.99
N PHE A 244 14.26 6.30 -30.16
CA PHE A 244 15.32 6.80 -31.03
C PHE A 244 15.04 8.24 -31.50
N ILE A 245 13.83 8.51 -31.99
CA ILE A 245 13.44 9.83 -32.49
C ILE A 245 13.45 10.86 -31.36
N MET A 246 12.71 10.59 -30.28
CA MET A 246 12.55 11.53 -29.15
C MET A 246 13.87 11.74 -28.40
N GLY A 247 14.65 10.67 -28.21
CA GLY A 247 15.99 10.77 -27.63
C GLY A 247 16.91 11.63 -28.48
N SER A 248 16.91 11.47 -29.81
CA SER A 248 17.75 12.27 -30.70
C SER A 248 17.37 13.76 -30.67
N GLU A 249 16.08 14.09 -30.58
CA GLU A 249 15.61 15.48 -30.43
C GLU A 249 16.05 16.08 -29.09
N ALA A 250 16.10 15.27 -28.03
CA ALA A 250 16.60 15.64 -26.71
C ALA A 250 18.14 15.60 -26.59
N GLY A 251 18.87 15.29 -27.67
CA GLY A 251 20.34 15.20 -27.67
C GLY A 251 20.93 13.92 -27.08
N CYS A 252 20.10 12.91 -26.79
CA CYS A 252 20.50 11.58 -26.34
C CYS A 252 20.64 10.63 -27.54
N MET A 253 21.71 9.84 -27.58
CA MET A 253 21.92 8.88 -28.68
C MET A 253 21.58 7.46 -28.23
N LEU A 254 20.59 6.86 -28.88
CA LEU A 254 20.31 5.43 -28.78
C LEU A 254 21.25 4.64 -29.71
N LYS A 255 21.89 3.59 -29.18
CA LYS A 255 22.84 2.74 -29.89
C LYS A 255 22.47 1.28 -29.69
N SER A 256 22.75 0.47 -30.70
CA SER A 256 22.64 -0.99 -30.57
C SER A 256 23.90 -1.55 -29.90
N GLY A 257 23.70 -2.41 -28.91
CA GLY A 257 24.73 -3.19 -28.23
C GLY A 257 25.16 -4.40 -29.05
N MET A 258 26.14 -5.15 -28.52
CA MET A 258 26.73 -6.28 -29.25
C MET A 258 25.78 -7.47 -29.40
N ASN A 259 24.78 -7.60 -28.53
CA ASN A 259 23.81 -8.69 -28.52
C ASN A 259 22.39 -8.22 -28.85
N GLY A 260 22.25 -7.05 -29.50
CA GLY A 260 20.95 -6.49 -29.85
C GLY A 260 20.30 -5.65 -28.74
N GLU A 261 21.05 -5.29 -27.70
CA GLU A 261 20.54 -4.37 -26.67
C GLU A 261 20.33 -2.97 -27.24
N ALA A 262 19.30 -2.26 -26.78
CA ALA A 262 19.08 -0.86 -27.09
C ALA A 262 19.61 -0.01 -25.91
N ILE A 263 20.75 0.66 -26.11
CA ILE A 263 21.49 1.40 -25.07
C ILE A 263 21.38 2.90 -25.33
N MET A 264 20.87 3.64 -24.35
CA MET A 264 20.77 5.10 -24.38
C MET A 264 21.56 5.72 -23.23
N ASN A 265 22.47 6.63 -23.57
CA ASN A 265 23.12 7.48 -22.58
C ASN A 265 22.24 8.71 -22.33
N LEU A 266 21.68 8.83 -21.13
CA LEU A 266 20.84 9.96 -20.71
C LEU A 266 21.68 11.11 -20.14
N SER A 267 22.87 10.79 -19.62
CA SER A 267 23.91 11.73 -19.22
C SER A 267 25.28 11.02 -19.24
N ASP A 268 26.33 11.69 -18.77
CA ASP A 268 27.66 11.08 -18.62
C ASP A 268 27.68 9.94 -17.59
N SER A 269 26.73 9.92 -16.65
CA SER A 269 26.69 8.98 -15.53
C SER A 269 25.42 8.12 -15.48
N VAL A 270 24.51 8.25 -16.46
CA VAL A 270 23.23 7.52 -16.46
C VAL A 270 23.00 6.84 -17.80
N VAL A 271 22.85 5.51 -17.76
CA VAL A 271 22.64 4.66 -18.93
C VAL A 271 21.37 3.84 -18.76
N LEU A 272 20.48 3.98 -19.73
CA LEU A 272 19.28 3.16 -19.90
C LEU A 272 19.58 2.04 -20.90
N THR A 273 19.24 0.79 -20.57
CA THR A 273 19.39 -0.34 -21.50
C THR A 273 18.12 -1.17 -21.56
N LEU A 274 17.60 -1.40 -22.77
CA LEU A 274 16.50 -2.32 -23.05
C LEU A 274 17.04 -3.56 -23.77
N PHE A 275 16.67 -4.76 -23.34
CA PHE A 275 17.14 -6.01 -23.94
C PHE A 275 16.22 -7.19 -23.61
N ASP A 276 16.35 -8.28 -24.38
CA ASP A 276 15.73 -9.57 -24.04
C ASP A 276 16.60 -10.33 -23.02
N GLU A 277 16.06 -10.53 -21.82
CA GLU A 277 16.73 -11.24 -20.73
C GLU A 277 17.08 -12.70 -21.11
N ASN A 278 16.37 -13.31 -22.05
CA ASN A 278 16.60 -14.72 -22.43
C ASN A 278 17.82 -14.93 -23.32
N LEU A 279 18.38 -13.87 -23.91
CA LEU A 279 19.70 -13.93 -24.52
C LEU A 279 20.79 -14.26 -23.47
N ALA A 280 20.45 -14.18 -22.17
CA ALA A 280 21.26 -14.67 -21.06
C ALA A 280 20.88 -16.09 -20.56
N GLY A 281 19.97 -16.83 -21.23
CA GLY A 281 19.76 -18.28 -21.02
C GLY A 281 18.35 -18.77 -20.62
N GLY A 282 17.26 -18.13 -21.07
CA GLY A 282 15.87 -18.54 -20.73
C GLY A 282 15.02 -19.04 -21.92
N ASN A 283 13.81 -19.54 -21.65
CA ASN A 283 12.95 -20.28 -22.61
C ASN A 283 11.81 -19.46 -23.26
N SER A 284 11.59 -18.19 -22.88
CA SER A 284 10.54 -17.34 -23.48
C SER A 284 10.95 -15.87 -23.40
N PRO A 285 10.98 -15.10 -24.51
CA PRO A 285 11.46 -13.71 -24.54
C PRO A 285 10.81 -12.86 -23.44
N LYS A 286 11.64 -12.14 -22.70
CA LYS A 286 11.27 -11.30 -21.56
C LYS A 286 12.07 -10.04 -21.71
N TRP A 287 11.46 -9.07 -22.36
CA TRP A 287 12.08 -7.76 -22.49
C TRP A 287 12.10 -7.09 -21.13
N VAL A 288 13.25 -6.51 -20.82
CA VAL A 288 13.51 -5.84 -19.57
C VAL A 288 14.22 -4.54 -19.82
N ILE A 289 14.05 -3.62 -18.88
CA ILE A 289 14.81 -2.37 -18.82
C ILE A 289 15.76 -2.45 -17.64
N THR A 290 16.95 -1.87 -17.79
CA THR A 290 17.86 -1.61 -16.68
C THR A 290 18.30 -0.16 -16.72
N VAL A 291 18.51 0.40 -15.53
CA VAL A 291 19.06 1.75 -15.34
C VAL A 291 20.36 1.57 -14.58
N LYS A 292 21.45 2.13 -15.12
CA LYS A 292 22.75 2.14 -14.47
C LYS A 292 23.16 3.57 -14.21
N ASP A 293 23.51 3.84 -12.97
CA ASP A 293 24.18 5.06 -12.55
C ASP A 293 25.39 4.74 -11.66
N ASP A 294 26.30 5.70 -11.51
CA ASP A 294 27.55 5.49 -10.79
C ASP A 294 27.36 5.23 -9.28
N GLU A 295 26.25 5.70 -8.70
CA GLU A 295 25.99 5.64 -7.25
C GLU A 295 24.90 4.65 -6.85
N ASP A 296 24.27 3.95 -7.81
CA ASP A 296 23.10 3.09 -7.62
C ASP A 296 21.96 3.82 -6.89
N LYS A 297 21.59 5.00 -7.40
CA LYS A 297 20.62 5.92 -6.79
C LYS A 297 19.49 6.36 -7.71
N ILE A 298 19.54 6.01 -8.99
CA ILE A 298 18.58 6.47 -9.99
C ILE A 298 17.69 5.29 -10.38
N SER A 299 16.42 5.36 -9.98
CA SER A 299 15.40 4.38 -10.34
C SER A 299 14.83 4.63 -11.75
N PHE A 300 13.97 3.74 -12.25
CA PHE A 300 13.19 4.01 -13.46
C PHE A 300 12.23 5.18 -13.27
N PHE A 301 11.63 5.31 -12.07
CA PHE A 301 10.77 6.45 -11.73
C PHE A 301 11.53 7.77 -11.78
N ASP A 302 12.76 7.83 -11.25
CA ASP A 302 13.62 9.02 -11.36
C ASP A 302 13.79 9.47 -12.82
N LEU A 303 13.92 8.53 -13.75
CA LEU A 303 14.06 8.88 -15.18
C LEU A 303 12.78 9.53 -15.72
N LEU A 304 11.61 9.02 -15.35
CA LEU A 304 10.31 9.60 -15.72
C LEU A 304 10.14 11.01 -15.17
N VAL A 305 10.66 11.30 -13.98
CA VAL A 305 10.59 12.65 -13.40
C VAL A 305 11.61 13.60 -14.04
N ARG A 306 12.84 13.14 -14.27
CA ARG A 306 13.96 13.99 -14.68
C ARG A 306 13.93 14.34 -16.17
N TYR A 307 13.47 13.44 -17.03
CA TYR A 307 13.58 13.58 -18.48
C TYR A 307 12.20 13.61 -19.15
N ASP A 308 11.76 14.81 -19.56
CA ASP A 308 10.42 15.01 -20.14
C ASP A 308 10.20 14.17 -21.40
N PHE A 309 11.20 14.07 -22.28
CA PHE A 309 11.10 13.22 -23.47
C PHE A 309 10.93 11.73 -23.14
N PHE A 310 11.51 11.27 -22.03
CA PHE A 310 11.44 9.88 -21.59
C PHE A 310 10.08 9.58 -20.96
N LYS A 311 9.55 10.52 -20.17
CA LYS A 311 8.17 10.50 -19.70
C LYS A 311 7.19 10.39 -20.86
N ASP A 312 7.28 11.29 -21.83
CA ASP A 312 6.37 11.33 -22.97
C ASP A 312 6.46 10.02 -23.77
N TRP A 313 7.67 9.53 -24.03
CA TRP A 313 7.90 8.23 -24.65
C TRP A 313 7.21 7.09 -23.88
N TYR A 314 7.41 7.02 -22.56
CA TYR A 314 6.85 5.93 -21.76
C TYR A 314 5.32 5.95 -21.76
N LEU A 315 4.72 7.12 -21.56
CA LEU A 315 3.26 7.30 -21.52
C LEU A 315 2.61 7.00 -22.88
N GLU A 316 3.25 7.37 -24.00
CA GLU A 316 2.76 7.08 -25.34
C GLU A 316 2.83 5.60 -25.74
N ASN A 317 3.65 4.79 -25.03
CA ASN A 317 3.96 3.41 -25.40
C ASN A 317 3.60 2.38 -24.33
N LEU A 318 2.80 2.75 -23.32
CA LEU A 318 2.42 1.89 -22.18
C LEU A 318 1.97 0.48 -22.58
N GLN A 319 1.24 0.34 -23.69
CA GLN A 319 0.77 -0.96 -24.20
C GLN A 319 1.89 -1.98 -24.45
N SER A 320 3.13 -1.52 -24.62
CA SER A 320 4.30 -2.38 -24.91
C SER A 320 5.38 -2.30 -23.83
N VAL A 321 5.63 -1.11 -23.27
CA VAL A 321 6.77 -0.88 -22.37
C VAL A 321 6.39 -0.68 -20.91
N GLU A 322 5.11 -0.75 -20.54
CA GLU A 322 4.68 -0.65 -19.15
C GLU A 322 5.43 -1.66 -18.27
N ILE A 323 5.96 -1.20 -17.12
CA ILE A 323 6.62 -2.08 -16.16
C ILE A 323 5.58 -3.02 -15.53
N ARG A 324 5.84 -4.33 -15.56
CA ARG A 324 4.94 -5.35 -15.01
C ARG A 324 4.70 -5.14 -13.51
N ARG A 325 3.45 -5.30 -13.11
CA ARG A 325 2.98 -5.23 -11.72
C ARG A 325 2.63 -6.62 -11.20
N ALA A 326 2.71 -6.79 -9.88
CA ALA A 326 2.33 -8.01 -9.20
C ALA A 326 0.83 -8.36 -9.41
N ARG A 327 0.51 -9.66 -9.33
CA ARG A 327 -0.85 -10.19 -9.56
C ARG A 327 -1.89 -9.66 -8.57
N CYS A 328 -1.48 -9.26 -7.36
CA CYS A 328 -2.38 -8.67 -6.37
C CYS A 328 -3.04 -7.36 -6.84
N PHE A 329 -2.55 -6.75 -7.92
CA PHE A 329 -3.12 -5.53 -8.51
C PHE A 329 -3.98 -5.78 -9.75
N TRP A 330 -4.11 -7.03 -10.18
CA TRP A 330 -4.89 -7.36 -11.37
C TRP A 330 -6.37 -7.33 -11.00
N LYS A 331 -7.18 -6.63 -11.80
CA LYS A 331 -8.63 -6.72 -11.73
C LYS A 331 -9.09 -8.02 -12.39
N GLU A 332 -10.29 -8.50 -12.07
CA GLU A 332 -10.85 -9.71 -12.70
C GLU A 332 -10.91 -9.62 -14.24
N ASP A 333 -10.93 -8.41 -14.80
CA ASP A 333 -10.89 -8.12 -16.24
C ASP A 333 -9.46 -8.00 -16.83
N ASP A 334 -8.41 -7.98 -16.01
CA ASP A 334 -6.99 -7.91 -16.46
C ASP A 334 -6.48 -9.30 -16.87
N GLY A 335 -7.30 -10.06 -17.60
CA GLY A 335 -7.16 -11.50 -17.88
C GLY A 335 -5.73 -12.03 -18.05
N GLU A 336 -5.52 -13.25 -17.57
CA GLU A 336 -4.33 -14.06 -17.86
C GLU A 336 -3.99 -13.97 -19.36
N ALA A 337 -2.95 -13.19 -19.67
CA ALA A 337 -2.24 -13.27 -20.94
C ALA A 337 -1.11 -14.30 -20.77
#